data_AF-A0A2E2MV83-F1
#
_entry.id   AF-A0A2E2MV83-F1
#
_cell.length_a   1.000
_cell.length_b   1.000
_cell.length_c   1.000
_cell.angle_alpha   90.00
_cell.angle_beta   90.00
_cell.angle_gamma   90.00
#
_symmetry.space_group_name_H-M   'P 1'
#
loop_
_entity.id
_entity.type
_entity.pdbx_description
1 polymer ?
#
loop_
_entity_poly.entity_id
_entity_poly.type
_entity_poly.pdbx_seq_one_letter_code
_entity_poly.pdbx_strand_id
1 'polypeptide(L)'
;VIDELLPDYAFLRDLEHAIQALEDRQTQALPDDDLDRERVALAMGAQGWPALMARLDEVRGRVRKHFDAVISDPEDEVEEDGVDEGASLDTWRQLWRGEPDDDEAQVTLEDAGFDDAATALKRIKGLAGSRQVQAMQRVGYERLDALMPLLLDAVAESEAPDAALERVLPLIEAVLRRTAYLALLRENPDALGHLMKLCGASPWIAEQIARYPILLDELLTPDTLYTPADKARLADELRQTLARIPEDDEEAQLEALRVFKHAQVLHVAASDIAGTRHLMKVSDYLTYIAEVILDAVLAMAWKTLTRKHGYPLGKDGERAGKAPEFLIVGYGKLGGIELGYGSDLDLVFLHDCASQGETDGKRVIDNTVFFTRLGQRIIHLLSAVTPAGSLYEVDMRLRPSGNSGLLVSPLKAFAEYQREQAWTWEHQALVRSRVVAGDATLAEGFEKVRCEILGRERDREALREEVVKMRHKMRDHLGSKGSADTFDLKHDPGGMVDIEFLCQYAVLALSHQTPELMRFSDNMRILETLEETDHLEADEAQALRDAYLAARSANHRAALTRESARGDVEAFKDHRRAIIDAWKAWLEPEQG
;
A
#
# COMPACT_ATOMS: atom_id res chain seq x y z
N VAL A 1 5.16 35.17 -18.82
CA VAL A 1 5.88 33.90 -19.08
C VAL A 1 5.25 33.14 -20.23
N ILE A 2 3.99 32.66 -20.13
CA ILE A 2 3.34 31.87 -21.20
C ILE A 2 3.28 32.64 -22.54
N ASP A 3 2.88 33.91 -22.52
CA ASP A 3 2.78 34.75 -23.73
C ASP A 3 4.13 35.02 -24.41
N GLU A 4 5.24 34.84 -23.69
CA GLU A 4 6.61 34.99 -24.22
C GLU A 4 7.18 33.65 -24.69
N LEU A 5 6.94 32.55 -23.95
CA LEU A 5 7.52 31.24 -24.24
C LEU A 5 6.82 30.51 -25.39
N LEU A 6 5.52 30.73 -25.63
CA LEU A 6 4.80 30.09 -26.72
C LEU A 6 5.34 30.48 -28.11
N PRO A 7 5.54 31.78 -28.43
CA PRO A 7 6.19 32.20 -29.68
C PRO A 7 7.64 31.70 -29.79
N ASP A 8 8.38 31.68 -28.69
CA ASP A 8 9.78 31.26 -28.65
C ASP A 8 9.91 29.74 -28.91
N TYR A 9 9.01 28.93 -28.35
CA TYR A 9 8.91 27.50 -28.63
C TYR A 9 8.60 27.22 -30.11
N ALA A 10 7.61 27.92 -30.68
CA ALA A 10 7.25 27.76 -32.09
C ALA A 10 8.44 28.08 -33.00
N PHE A 11 9.14 29.19 -32.74
CA PHE A 11 10.34 29.58 -33.49
C PHE A 11 11.46 28.54 -33.40
N LEU A 12 11.77 28.04 -32.20
CA LEU A 12 12.81 27.02 -32.01
C LEU A 12 12.44 25.71 -32.70
N ARG A 13 11.15 25.36 -32.70
CA ARG A 13 10.65 24.15 -33.36
C ARG A 13 10.70 24.26 -34.88
N ASP A 14 10.35 25.42 -35.44
CA ASP A 14 10.46 25.69 -36.87
C ASP A 14 11.93 25.68 -37.33
N LEU A 15 12.84 26.22 -36.51
CA LEU A 15 14.27 26.15 -36.78
C LEU A 15 14.80 24.71 -36.75
N GLU A 16 14.39 23.92 -35.76
CA GLU A 16 14.71 22.50 -35.68
C GLU A 16 14.23 21.76 -36.93
N HIS A 17 12.97 21.97 -37.35
CA HIS A 17 12.44 21.36 -38.56
C HIS A 17 13.21 21.78 -39.82
N ALA A 18 13.60 23.06 -39.95
CA ALA A 18 14.38 23.55 -41.07
C ALA A 18 15.77 22.88 -41.14
N ILE A 19 16.41 22.64 -40.00
CA ILE A 19 17.68 21.93 -39.91
C ILE A 19 17.51 20.45 -40.28
N GLN A 20 16.48 19.79 -39.74
CA GLN A 20 16.23 18.37 -40.00
C GLN A 20 15.87 18.09 -41.46
N ALA A 21 15.20 19.03 -42.12
CA ALA A 21 14.81 18.93 -43.53
C ALA A 21 15.99 19.01 -44.51
N LEU A 22 17.16 19.53 -44.11
CA LEU A 22 18.32 19.64 -45.00
C LEU A 22 18.92 18.27 -45.37
N GLU A 23 19.04 17.36 -44.40
CA GLU A 23 19.67 16.05 -44.59
C GLU A 23 18.75 14.87 -44.27
N ASP A 24 17.48 15.12 -43.97
CA ASP A 24 16.50 14.12 -43.51
C ASP A 24 17.02 13.34 -42.28
N ARG A 25 17.58 14.10 -41.32
CA ARG A 25 18.22 13.57 -40.11
C ARG A 25 17.67 14.25 -38.88
N GLN A 26 17.46 13.47 -37.82
CA GLN A 26 17.09 14.01 -36.51
C GLN A 26 18.31 14.64 -35.83
N THR A 27 18.50 15.94 -36.03
CA THR A 27 19.57 16.73 -35.42
C THR A 27 19.06 18.10 -34.97
N GLN A 28 19.80 18.71 -34.06
CA GLN A 28 19.57 20.06 -33.53
C GLN A 28 20.83 20.93 -33.67
N ALA A 29 21.89 20.40 -34.29
CA ALA A 29 23.13 21.12 -34.54
C ALA A 29 22.94 22.12 -35.70
N LEU A 30 23.41 23.35 -35.50
CA LEU A 30 23.42 24.36 -36.56
C LEU A 30 24.42 23.95 -37.65
N PRO A 31 24.17 24.26 -38.93
CA PRO A 31 25.11 23.94 -40.01
C PRO A 31 26.46 24.67 -39.86
N ASP A 32 27.52 23.98 -40.27
CA ASP A 32 28.89 24.50 -40.19
C ASP A 32 29.38 25.14 -41.50
N ASP A 33 28.76 24.82 -42.64
CA ASP A 33 29.09 25.39 -43.94
C ASP A 33 28.20 26.58 -44.31
N ASP A 34 28.75 27.50 -45.11
CA ASP A 34 28.09 28.76 -45.44
C ASP A 34 26.85 28.59 -46.34
N LEU A 35 26.78 27.52 -47.13
CA LEU A 35 25.66 27.30 -48.04
C LEU A 35 24.41 26.85 -47.28
N ASP A 36 24.55 25.89 -46.38
CA ASP A 36 23.44 25.39 -45.60
C ASP A 36 22.97 26.39 -44.55
N ARG A 37 23.88 27.20 -43.99
CA ARG A 37 23.51 28.37 -43.16
C ARG A 37 22.55 29.32 -43.89
N GLU A 38 22.87 29.70 -45.12
CA GLU A 38 22.00 30.58 -45.91
C GLU A 38 20.68 29.90 -46.31
N ARG A 39 20.68 28.58 -46.53
CA ARG A 39 19.44 27.81 -46.77
C ARG A 39 18.51 27.80 -45.56
N VAL A 40 19.05 27.57 -44.36
CA VAL A 40 18.25 27.63 -43.11
C VAL A 40 17.73 29.05 -42.88
N ALA A 41 18.56 30.08 -43.09
CA ALA A 41 18.13 31.47 -42.98
C ALA A 41 16.98 31.79 -43.92
N LEU A 42 17.06 31.34 -45.17
CA LEU A 42 15.99 31.50 -46.16
C LEU A 42 14.70 30.76 -45.75
N ALA A 43 14.82 29.51 -45.28
CA ALA A 43 13.68 28.70 -44.83
C ALA A 43 12.96 29.34 -43.63
N MET A 44 13.72 30.00 -42.75
CA MET A 44 13.20 30.74 -41.60
C MET A 44 12.74 32.17 -41.95
N GLY A 45 12.82 32.59 -43.21
CA GLY A 45 12.43 33.93 -43.67
C GLY A 45 13.34 35.06 -43.16
N ALA A 46 14.56 34.75 -42.71
CA ALA A 46 15.54 35.71 -42.23
C ALA A 46 16.33 36.36 -43.38
N GLN A 47 16.82 37.58 -43.16
CA GLN A 47 17.68 38.31 -44.11
C GLN A 47 19.14 37.85 -44.00
N GLY A 48 19.37 36.56 -44.24
CA GLY A 48 20.68 35.91 -44.17
C GLY A 48 21.01 35.34 -42.80
N TRP A 49 22.08 34.54 -42.74
CA TRP A 49 22.48 33.83 -41.53
C TRP A 49 22.74 34.71 -40.29
N PRO A 50 23.39 35.90 -40.42
CA PRO A 50 23.61 36.77 -39.27
C PRO A 50 22.31 37.25 -38.61
N ALA A 51 21.26 37.51 -39.41
CA ALA A 51 19.97 37.96 -38.90
C ALA A 51 19.23 36.84 -38.17
N LEU A 52 19.32 35.59 -38.69
CA LEU A 52 18.76 34.41 -38.02
C LEU A 52 19.46 34.16 -36.67
N MET A 53 20.79 34.23 -36.63
CA MET A 53 21.56 34.03 -35.41
C MET A 53 21.25 35.07 -34.35
N ALA A 54 21.14 36.35 -34.72
CA ALA A 54 20.73 37.41 -33.78
C ALA A 54 19.35 37.12 -33.18
N ARG A 55 18.39 36.66 -34.00
CA ARG A 55 17.06 36.30 -33.52
C ARG A 55 17.07 35.06 -32.62
N LEU A 56 17.87 34.05 -32.96
CA LEU A 56 18.06 32.86 -32.15
C LEU A 56 18.66 33.20 -30.78
N ASP A 57 19.65 34.08 -30.73
CA ASP A 57 20.28 34.51 -29.49
C ASP A 57 19.31 35.30 -28.60
N GLU A 58 18.45 36.15 -29.18
CA GLU A 58 17.37 36.81 -28.43
C GLU A 58 16.39 35.81 -27.81
N VAL A 59 15.96 34.81 -28.59
CA VAL A 59 15.03 33.76 -28.15
C VAL A 59 15.68 32.92 -27.05
N ARG A 60 16.92 32.46 -27.26
CA ARG A 60 17.69 31.71 -26.25
C ARG A 60 17.91 32.53 -24.99
N GLY A 61 18.16 33.84 -25.12
CA GLY A 61 18.30 34.76 -24.00
C GLY A 61 17.02 34.87 -23.17
N ARG A 62 15.86 35.01 -23.81
CA ARG A 62 14.55 35.02 -23.12
C ARG A 62 14.23 33.68 -22.44
N VAL A 63 14.40 32.57 -23.16
CA VAL A 63 14.19 31.23 -22.60
C VAL A 63 15.12 30.99 -21.42
N ARG A 64 16.40 31.34 -21.56
CA ARG A 64 17.38 31.24 -20.48
C ARG A 64 17.03 32.12 -19.29
N LYS A 65 16.56 33.36 -19.49
CA LYS A 65 16.08 34.21 -18.40
C LYS A 65 14.95 33.56 -17.60
N HIS A 66 13.96 32.96 -18.27
CA HIS A 66 12.86 32.28 -17.59
C HIS A 66 13.30 30.94 -16.96
N PHE A 67 14.22 30.23 -17.59
CA PHE A 67 14.80 28.99 -17.05
C PHE A 67 15.64 29.27 -15.81
N ASP A 68 16.52 30.28 -15.87
CA ASP A 68 17.32 30.75 -14.75
C ASP A 68 16.39 31.29 -13.65
N ALA A 69 15.31 32.01 -13.95
CA ALA A 69 14.34 32.41 -12.92
C ALA A 69 13.58 31.24 -12.25
N VAL A 70 13.57 30.05 -12.84
CA VAL A 70 12.97 28.83 -12.28
C VAL A 70 14.02 27.93 -11.61
N ILE A 71 15.30 28.10 -11.93
CA ILE A 71 16.41 27.22 -11.50
C ILE A 71 17.44 27.95 -10.64
N SER A 72 17.42 29.28 -10.58
CA SER A 72 18.18 30.06 -9.63
C SER A 72 17.86 29.57 -8.22
N ASP A 73 18.91 29.20 -7.50
CA ASP A 73 18.84 28.84 -6.08
C ASP A 73 18.08 29.95 -5.34
N PRO A 74 17.18 29.61 -4.39
CA PRO A 74 16.56 30.57 -3.49
C PRO A 74 17.57 31.25 -2.53
N GLU A 75 18.88 31.25 -2.84
CA GLU A 75 19.91 31.95 -2.07
C GLU A 75 20.10 33.41 -2.51
N ASP A 76 19.69 33.82 -3.71
CA ASP A 76 19.92 35.21 -4.21
C ASP A 76 18.70 36.16 -4.05
N GLU A 77 17.52 35.67 -3.64
CA GLU A 77 16.34 36.51 -3.33
C GLU A 77 15.95 36.51 -1.83
N VAL A 78 16.82 36.01 -0.95
CA VAL A 78 16.69 36.19 0.51
C VAL A 78 17.67 37.26 0.98
N GLU A 79 17.66 38.42 0.33
CA GLU A 79 18.10 39.66 0.96
C GLU A 79 16.88 40.54 1.19
N GLU A 80 16.56 40.70 2.47
CA GLU A 80 15.73 41.76 3.06
C GLU A 80 14.23 41.76 2.71
N ASP A 81 13.49 40.82 3.30
CA ASP A 81 12.20 41.17 3.91
C ASP A 81 12.11 40.48 5.28
N GLY A 82 12.18 41.28 6.34
CA GLY A 82 12.46 40.82 7.69
C GLY A 82 11.34 40.04 8.37
N VAL A 83 11.68 38.83 8.86
CA VAL A 83 11.12 38.16 10.04
C VAL A 83 12.26 37.32 10.67
N ASP A 84 12.21 37.10 11.98
CA ASP A 84 13.16 36.40 12.89
C ASP A 84 13.70 35.00 12.48
N GLU A 85 13.38 34.47 11.28
CA GLU A 85 13.65 33.09 10.85
C GLU A 85 15.15 32.81 10.58
N GLY A 86 15.92 33.82 10.17
CA GLY A 86 17.36 33.65 9.87
C GLY A 86 18.23 33.32 11.09
N ALA A 87 17.84 33.78 12.30
CA ALA A 87 18.60 33.56 13.52
C ALA A 87 18.43 32.14 14.08
N SER A 88 17.25 31.53 13.91
CA SER A 88 16.97 30.13 14.30
C SER A 88 17.82 29.16 13.48
N LEU A 89 17.80 29.30 12.15
CA LEU A 89 18.52 28.40 11.25
C LEU A 89 20.05 28.46 11.40
N ASP A 90 20.61 29.65 11.66
CA ASP A 90 22.04 29.76 11.94
C ASP A 90 22.44 29.09 13.26
N THR A 91 21.57 29.13 14.27
CA THR A 91 21.78 28.42 15.54
C THR A 91 21.80 26.90 15.30
N TRP A 92 20.84 26.37 14.54
CA TRP A 92 20.81 24.96 14.16
C TRP A 92 22.03 24.53 13.33
N ARG A 93 22.51 25.42 12.45
CA ARG A 93 23.72 25.18 11.65
C ARG A 93 24.97 25.09 12.51
N GLN A 94 25.14 25.98 13.48
CA GLN A 94 26.25 25.93 14.45
C GLN A 94 26.21 24.65 15.28
N LEU A 95 25.02 24.26 15.76
CA LEU A 95 24.81 23.03 16.51
C LEU A 95 25.16 21.79 15.66
N TRP A 96 24.71 21.72 14.41
CA TRP A 96 25.03 20.62 13.50
C TRP A 96 26.54 20.48 13.23
N ARG A 97 27.24 21.61 13.06
CA ARG A 97 28.69 21.64 12.84
C ARG A 97 29.51 21.37 14.11
N GLY A 98 28.86 21.34 15.28
CA GLY A 98 29.53 21.11 16.57
C GLY A 98 30.41 22.28 16.99
N GLU A 99 30.01 23.51 16.65
CA GLU A 99 30.68 24.74 17.08
C GLU A 99 30.46 25.07 18.58
N PRO A 100 29.23 24.97 19.13
CA PRO A 100 29.00 25.18 20.57
C PRO A 100 29.51 24.00 21.40
N ASP A 101 29.81 24.26 22.68
CA ASP A 101 30.12 23.19 23.62
C ASP A 101 28.87 22.37 24.00
N ASP A 102 29.08 21.24 24.68
CA ASP A 102 28.00 20.31 25.02
C ASP A 102 26.94 20.92 25.95
N ASP A 103 27.30 21.89 26.78
CA ASP A 103 26.39 22.55 27.71
C ASP A 103 25.56 23.60 26.97
N GLU A 104 26.19 24.43 26.12
CA GLU A 104 25.51 25.41 25.27
C GLU A 104 24.55 24.76 24.26
N ALA A 105 24.97 23.64 23.65
CA ALA A 105 24.14 22.90 22.71
C ALA A 105 22.93 22.23 23.39
N GLN A 106 23.07 21.77 24.64
CA GLN A 106 21.95 21.24 25.42
C GLN A 106 20.94 22.34 25.76
N VAL A 107 21.40 23.51 26.21
CA VAL A 107 20.50 24.66 26.48
C VAL A 107 19.72 25.04 25.23
N THR A 108 20.37 25.06 24.06
CA THR A 108 19.70 25.34 22.78
C THR A 108 18.57 24.34 22.48
N LEU A 109 18.80 23.04 22.75
CA LEU A 109 17.79 22.00 22.56
C LEU A 109 16.68 22.08 23.61
N GLU A 110 16.99 22.39 24.88
CA GLU A 110 16.00 22.60 25.93
C GLU A 110 15.08 23.79 25.62
N ASP A 111 15.65 24.91 25.17
CA ASP A 111 14.91 26.10 24.75
C ASP A 111 14.01 25.83 23.52
N ALA A 112 14.41 24.88 22.69
CA ALA A 112 13.65 24.40 21.53
C ALA A 112 12.59 23.33 21.88
N GLY A 113 12.44 22.96 23.15
CA GLY A 113 11.38 22.06 23.61
C GLY A 113 11.73 20.57 23.65
N PHE A 114 13.02 20.20 23.62
CA PHE A 114 13.45 18.82 23.85
C PHE A 114 13.44 18.47 25.35
N ASP A 115 12.79 17.36 25.70
CA ASP A 115 12.73 16.85 27.07
C ASP A 115 14.04 16.13 27.48
N ASP A 116 14.73 15.47 26.54
CA ASP A 116 16.02 14.79 26.75
C ASP A 116 17.08 15.33 25.77
N ALA A 117 17.44 16.61 25.97
CA ALA A 117 18.44 17.32 25.19
C ALA A 117 19.79 16.60 25.10
N ALA A 118 20.21 15.91 26.16
CA ALA A 118 21.46 15.14 26.18
C ALA A 118 21.43 13.96 25.19
N THR A 119 20.33 13.21 25.15
CA THR A 119 20.15 12.13 24.17
C THR A 119 19.99 12.68 22.76
N ALA A 120 19.25 13.77 22.57
CA ALA A 120 19.09 14.42 21.28
C ALA A 120 20.45 14.88 20.70
N LEU A 121 21.24 15.60 21.49
CA LEU A 121 22.59 16.05 21.10
C LEU A 121 23.49 14.87 20.72
N LYS A 122 23.44 13.78 21.51
CA LYS A 122 24.21 12.56 21.23
C LYS A 122 23.84 11.94 19.88
N ARG A 123 22.55 11.93 19.51
CA ARG A 123 22.09 11.42 18.21
C ARG A 123 22.57 12.30 17.05
N ILE A 124 22.46 13.62 17.20
CA ILE A 124 22.91 14.59 16.19
C ILE A 124 24.42 14.46 15.95
N LYS A 125 25.22 14.51 17.03
CA LYS A 125 26.69 14.29 16.96
C LYS A 125 27.04 12.90 16.42
N GLY A 126 26.24 11.89 16.76
CA GLY A 126 26.40 10.52 16.24
C GLY A 126 26.27 10.45 14.72
N LEU A 127 25.29 11.15 14.15
CA LEU A 127 25.10 11.24 12.70
C LEU A 127 26.25 12.01 12.04
N ALA A 128 26.57 13.21 12.54
CA ALA A 128 27.64 14.07 12.01
C ALA A 128 29.01 13.36 12.04
N GLY A 129 29.30 12.63 13.12
CA GLY A 129 30.51 11.83 13.30
C GLY A 129 30.49 10.46 12.63
N SER A 130 29.39 10.07 11.97
CA SER A 130 29.26 8.75 11.37
C SER A 130 30.25 8.56 10.21
N ARG A 131 30.75 7.32 10.03
CA ARG A 131 31.63 7.00 8.89
C ARG A 131 31.01 7.30 7.54
N GLN A 132 29.68 7.29 7.45
CA GLN A 132 28.98 7.59 6.21
C GLN A 132 29.10 9.07 5.87
N VAL A 133 28.83 9.97 6.82
CA VAL A 133 28.97 11.43 6.65
C VAL A 133 30.43 11.82 6.41
N GLN A 134 31.35 11.29 7.22
CA GLN A 134 32.77 11.60 7.12
C GLN A 134 33.41 11.14 5.79
N ALA A 135 32.80 10.17 5.10
CA ALA A 135 33.25 9.68 3.80
C ALA A 135 32.52 10.32 2.61
N MET A 136 31.60 11.27 2.85
CA MET A 136 30.84 11.92 1.78
C MET A 136 31.74 12.76 0.87
N GLN A 137 31.37 12.80 -0.41
CA GLN A 137 31.95 13.78 -1.33
C GLN A 137 31.45 15.19 -0.98
N ARG A 138 32.25 16.19 -1.32
CA ARG A 138 31.98 17.61 -1.01
C ARG A 138 30.54 18.03 -1.36
N VAL A 139 30.07 17.76 -2.57
CA VAL A 139 28.70 18.14 -3.01
C VAL A 139 27.61 17.45 -2.18
N GLY A 140 27.81 16.19 -1.82
CA GLY A 140 26.86 15.47 -0.97
C GLY A 140 26.83 16.04 0.45
N TYR A 141 28.00 16.38 1.00
CA TYR A 141 28.10 17.01 2.31
C TYR A 141 27.49 18.41 2.31
N GLU A 142 27.75 19.24 1.30
CA GLU A 142 27.13 20.57 1.14
C GLU A 142 25.60 20.48 1.15
N ARG A 143 25.02 19.48 0.46
CA ARG A 143 23.56 19.24 0.50
C ARG A 143 23.06 18.82 1.88
N LEU A 144 23.80 17.97 2.59
CA LEU A 144 23.44 17.55 3.94
C LEU A 144 23.55 18.73 4.92
N ASP A 145 24.65 19.49 4.87
CA ASP A 145 24.90 20.66 5.72
C ASP A 145 23.87 21.78 5.49
N ALA A 146 23.33 21.89 4.28
CA ALA A 146 22.21 22.79 3.98
C ALA A 146 20.85 22.26 4.47
N LEU A 147 20.62 20.95 4.43
CA LEU A 147 19.36 20.33 4.85
C LEU A 147 19.21 20.26 6.38
N MET A 148 20.29 19.95 7.10
CA MET A 148 20.22 19.66 8.54
C MET A 148 19.63 20.80 9.38
N PRO A 149 19.95 22.09 9.15
CA PRO A 149 19.30 23.18 9.86
C PRO A 149 17.78 23.23 9.65
N LEU A 150 17.31 23.07 8.41
CA LEU A 150 15.88 23.03 8.08
C LEU A 150 15.17 21.84 8.74
N LEU A 151 15.84 20.69 8.77
CA LEU A 151 15.32 19.48 9.43
C LEU A 151 15.22 19.68 10.94
N LEU A 152 16.25 20.22 11.59
CA LEU A 152 16.28 20.43 13.04
C LEU A 152 15.24 21.47 13.48
N ASP A 153 15.06 22.52 12.69
CA ASP A 153 14.02 23.52 12.90
C ASP A 153 12.61 22.89 12.82
N ALA A 154 12.33 22.11 11.78
CA ALA A 154 11.06 21.40 11.65
C ALA A 154 10.84 20.30 12.73
N VAL A 155 11.91 19.72 13.27
CA VAL A 155 11.85 18.82 14.44
C VAL A 155 11.47 19.60 15.70
N ALA A 156 12.06 20.77 15.93
CA ALA A 156 11.76 21.62 17.08
C ALA A 156 10.31 22.14 17.06
N GLU A 157 9.75 22.40 15.87
CA GLU A 157 8.34 22.78 15.72
C GLU A 157 7.33 21.63 15.97
N SER A 158 7.80 20.39 16.09
CA SER A 158 6.92 19.23 16.30
C SER A 158 6.41 19.17 17.74
N GLU A 159 5.21 18.61 17.97
CA GLU A 159 4.63 18.47 19.33
C GLU A 159 5.49 17.63 20.29
N ALA A 160 6.34 16.74 19.76
CA ALA A 160 7.25 15.90 20.53
C ALA A 160 8.63 15.81 19.83
N PRO A 161 9.51 16.82 20.01
CA PRO A 161 10.78 16.93 19.29
C PRO A 161 11.70 15.72 19.46
N ASP A 162 11.82 15.16 20.67
CA ASP A 162 12.65 13.98 20.93
C ASP A 162 12.24 12.76 20.09
N ALA A 163 10.93 12.51 20.01
CA ALA A 163 10.38 11.39 19.25
C ALA A 163 10.47 11.64 17.74
N ALA A 164 10.26 12.89 17.29
CA ALA A 164 10.41 13.28 15.90
C ALA A 164 11.85 13.09 15.42
N LEU A 165 12.83 13.55 16.21
CA LEU A 165 14.26 13.40 15.93
C LEU A 165 14.65 11.92 15.88
N GLU A 166 14.24 11.12 16.86
CA GLU A 166 14.52 9.68 16.90
C GLU A 166 14.03 8.96 15.64
N ARG A 167 12.89 9.38 15.10
CA ARG A 167 12.25 8.74 13.95
C ARG A 167 12.80 9.20 12.60
N VAL A 168 13.19 10.47 12.47
CA VAL A 168 13.66 11.02 11.19
C VAL A 168 15.14 10.80 10.92
N LEU A 169 16.00 10.72 11.95
CA LEU A 169 17.44 10.50 11.74
C LEU A 169 17.78 9.18 11.01
N PRO A 170 17.14 8.03 11.31
CA PRO A 170 17.37 6.79 10.55
C PRO A 170 17.03 6.91 9.06
N LEU A 171 16.05 7.76 8.70
CA LEU A 171 15.74 8.06 7.31
C LEU A 171 16.87 8.86 6.66
N ILE A 172 17.37 9.91 7.31
CA ILE A 172 18.50 10.69 6.79
C ILE A 172 19.72 9.79 6.57
N GLU A 173 20.04 8.92 7.55
CA GLU A 173 21.08 7.90 7.42
C GLU A 173 20.89 7.01 6.20
N ALA A 174 19.65 6.56 5.93
CA ALA A 174 19.34 5.70 4.79
C ALA A 174 19.56 6.40 3.43
N VAL A 175 19.42 7.73 3.37
CA VAL A 175 19.57 8.52 2.13
C VAL A 175 20.91 9.21 1.95
N LEU A 176 21.84 9.12 2.91
CA LEU A 176 23.18 9.76 2.82
C LEU A 176 23.92 9.44 1.51
N ARG A 177 23.77 8.22 0.98
CA ARG A 177 24.40 7.80 -0.28
C ARG A 177 23.64 8.21 -1.54
N ARG A 178 22.44 8.77 -1.39
CA ARG A 178 21.49 9.12 -2.45
C ARG A 178 21.22 10.61 -2.38
N THR A 179 22.20 11.40 -2.81
CA THR A 179 22.20 12.87 -2.69
C THR A 179 21.03 13.56 -3.40
N ALA A 180 20.31 12.86 -4.28
CA ALA A 180 19.07 13.34 -4.90
C ALA A 180 17.94 13.51 -3.86
N TYR A 181 17.80 12.60 -2.90
CA TYR A 181 16.77 12.72 -1.85
C TYR A 181 17.09 13.85 -0.86
N LEU A 182 18.37 14.09 -0.57
CA LEU A 182 18.79 15.23 0.24
C LEU A 182 18.46 16.56 -0.46
N ALA A 183 18.70 16.64 -1.77
CA ALA A 183 18.33 17.81 -2.57
C ALA A 183 16.80 17.98 -2.63
N LEU A 184 16.06 16.90 -2.84
CA LEU A 184 14.59 16.90 -2.87
C LEU A 184 14.01 17.51 -1.59
N LEU A 185 14.44 17.06 -0.41
CA LEU A 185 13.95 17.56 0.88
C LEU A 185 14.33 19.02 1.13
N ARG A 186 15.49 19.46 0.61
CA ARG A 186 15.95 20.85 0.72
C ARG A 186 15.17 21.77 -0.22
N GLU A 187 14.95 21.35 -1.46
CA GLU A 187 14.34 22.15 -2.53
C GLU A 187 12.81 22.19 -2.40
N ASN A 188 12.20 21.31 -1.61
CA ASN A 188 10.75 21.23 -1.43
C ASN A 188 10.40 21.31 0.06
N PRO A 189 10.27 22.52 0.63
CA PRO A 189 9.89 22.71 2.04
C PRO A 189 8.57 22.02 2.41
N ASP A 190 7.60 22.00 1.50
CA ASP A 190 6.32 21.29 1.70
C ASP A 190 6.54 19.77 1.90
N ALA A 191 7.45 19.17 1.14
CA ALA A 191 7.77 17.75 1.27
C ALA A 191 8.44 17.45 2.62
N LEU A 192 9.32 18.34 3.10
CA LEU A 192 9.91 18.25 4.43
C LEU A 192 8.85 18.40 5.54
N GLY A 193 7.92 19.36 5.40
CA GLY A 193 6.80 19.52 6.33
C GLY A 193 5.90 18.29 6.39
N HIS A 194 5.57 17.70 5.24
CA HIS A 194 4.82 16.44 5.18
C HIS A 194 5.59 15.28 5.80
N LEU A 195 6.89 15.17 5.53
CA LEU A 195 7.76 14.17 6.15
C LEU A 195 7.71 14.27 7.68
N MET A 196 7.89 15.49 8.21
CA MET A 196 7.90 15.73 9.65
C MET A 196 6.56 15.43 10.29
N LYS A 197 5.46 15.85 9.66
CA LYS A 197 4.10 15.52 10.12
C LYS A 197 3.88 14.01 10.22
N LEU A 198 4.30 13.25 9.21
CA LEU A 198 4.12 11.80 9.18
C LEU A 198 5.03 11.07 10.18
N CYS A 199 6.30 11.46 10.27
CA CYS A 199 7.26 10.89 11.21
C CYS A 199 6.90 11.22 12.67
N GLY A 200 6.47 12.44 12.94
CA GLY A 200 6.00 12.87 14.27
C GLY A 200 4.74 12.12 14.71
N ALA A 201 3.85 11.77 13.79
CA ALA A 201 2.62 11.05 14.10
C ALA A 201 2.77 9.52 14.17
N SER A 202 3.65 8.90 13.38
CA SER A 202 3.76 7.44 13.32
C SER A 202 5.21 6.93 13.20
N PRO A 203 5.70 6.14 14.18
CA PRO A 203 6.97 5.43 14.05
C PRO A 203 6.93 4.39 12.93
N TRP A 204 5.77 3.79 12.66
CA TRP A 204 5.63 2.84 11.57
C TRP A 204 5.90 3.49 10.20
N ILE A 205 5.33 4.67 9.93
CA ILE A 205 5.58 5.40 8.67
C ILE A 205 7.06 5.81 8.56
N ALA A 206 7.63 6.37 9.63
CA ALA A 206 9.04 6.77 9.63
C ALA A 206 9.96 5.62 9.22
N GLU A 207 9.72 4.42 9.78
CA GLU A 207 10.50 3.23 9.44
C GLU A 207 10.21 2.71 8.02
N GLN A 208 8.99 2.84 7.51
CA GLN A 208 8.70 2.49 6.11
C GLN A 208 9.47 3.39 5.15
N ILE A 209 9.47 4.70 5.34
CA ILE A 209 10.19 5.64 4.46
C ILE A 209 11.71 5.44 4.61
N ALA A 210 12.21 5.21 5.83
CA ALA A 210 13.63 4.90 6.04
C ALA A 210 14.05 3.60 5.34
N ARG A 211 13.20 2.57 5.38
CA ARG A 211 13.46 1.30 4.70
C ARG A 211 13.32 1.41 3.18
N TYR A 212 12.40 2.23 2.70
CA TYR A 212 12.10 2.43 1.28
C TYR A 212 12.12 3.92 0.92
N PRO A 213 13.31 4.54 0.77
CA PRO A 213 13.39 5.99 0.52
C PRO A 213 12.77 6.48 -0.79
N ILE A 214 12.45 5.57 -1.72
CA ILE A 214 11.69 5.90 -2.93
C ILE A 214 10.30 6.47 -2.60
N LEU A 215 9.77 6.20 -1.41
CA LEU A 215 8.52 6.77 -0.93
C LEU A 215 8.59 8.28 -0.67
N LEU A 216 9.79 8.87 -0.65
CA LEU A 216 9.93 10.33 -0.58
C LEU A 216 9.34 11.02 -1.81
N ASP A 217 9.28 10.33 -2.95
CA ASP A 217 8.68 10.86 -4.18
C ASP A 217 7.18 11.13 -4.00
N GLU A 218 6.49 10.33 -3.16
CA GLU A 218 5.06 10.51 -2.87
C GLU A 218 4.78 11.80 -2.07
N LEU A 219 5.80 12.34 -1.39
CA LEU A 219 5.69 13.59 -0.62
C LEU A 219 5.66 14.84 -1.51
N LEU A 220 6.07 14.72 -2.78
CA LEU A 220 6.06 15.81 -3.76
C LEU A 220 4.67 16.11 -4.32
N THR A 221 3.69 15.22 -4.08
CA THR A 221 2.33 15.36 -4.57
C THR A 221 1.32 15.32 -3.40
N PRO A 222 1.14 16.44 -2.69
CA PRO A 222 0.25 16.51 -1.52
C PRO A 222 -1.19 16.10 -1.81
N ASP A 223 -1.68 16.41 -3.01
CA ASP A 223 -3.06 16.11 -3.45
C ASP A 223 -3.37 14.61 -3.42
N THR A 224 -2.40 13.76 -3.76
CA THR A 224 -2.55 12.30 -3.79
C THR A 224 -2.16 11.66 -2.46
N LEU A 225 -1.18 12.24 -1.75
CA LEU A 225 -0.65 11.72 -0.49
C LEU A 225 -1.74 11.45 0.57
N TYR A 226 -2.69 12.39 0.71
CA TYR A 226 -3.79 12.27 1.67
C TYR A 226 -5.10 11.76 1.05
N THR A 227 -5.09 11.40 -0.23
CA THR A 227 -6.27 10.97 -0.98
C THR A 227 -6.06 9.61 -1.66
N PRO A 228 -6.17 8.50 -0.88
CA PRO A 228 -6.12 7.14 -1.41
C PRO A 228 -7.03 6.92 -2.63
N ALA A 229 -6.47 6.25 -3.63
CA ALA A 229 -7.12 5.89 -4.88
C ALA A 229 -8.23 4.84 -4.67
N ASP A 230 -9.35 4.96 -5.39
CA ASP A 230 -10.32 3.87 -5.48
C ASP A 230 -9.76 2.68 -6.27
N LYS A 231 -10.45 1.53 -6.21
CA LYS A 231 -10.00 0.30 -6.88
C LYS A 231 -9.76 0.49 -8.39
N ALA A 232 -10.59 1.28 -9.07
CA ALA A 232 -10.48 1.49 -10.51
C ALA A 232 -9.23 2.32 -10.86
N ARG A 233 -8.97 3.38 -10.09
CA ARG A 233 -7.80 4.23 -10.22
C ARG A 233 -6.52 3.47 -9.87
N LEU A 234 -6.52 2.69 -8.78
CA LEU A 234 -5.40 1.79 -8.41
C LEU A 234 -5.05 0.81 -9.55
N ALA A 235 -6.06 0.18 -10.14
CA ALA A 235 -5.87 -0.74 -11.26
C ALA A 235 -5.27 -0.03 -12.48
N ASP A 236 -5.68 1.21 -12.75
CA ASP A 236 -5.15 1.97 -13.88
C ASP A 236 -3.71 2.44 -13.65
N GLU A 237 -3.42 3.01 -12.48
CA GLU A 237 -2.08 3.43 -12.08
C GLU A 237 -1.09 2.26 -12.15
N LEU A 238 -1.48 1.08 -11.65
CA LEU A 238 -0.62 -0.11 -11.73
C LEU A 238 -0.40 -0.56 -13.17
N ARG A 239 -1.45 -0.57 -14.00
CA ARG A 239 -1.32 -0.93 -15.43
C ARG A 239 -0.38 0.03 -16.17
N GLN A 240 -0.50 1.34 -15.94
CA GLN A 240 0.37 2.33 -16.55
C GLN A 240 1.83 2.16 -16.12
N THR A 241 2.05 1.86 -14.83
CA THR A 241 3.39 1.59 -14.28
C THR A 241 4.01 0.36 -14.94
N LEU A 242 3.29 -0.76 -15.01
CA LEU A 242 3.79 -2.00 -15.60
C LEU A 242 3.98 -1.91 -17.12
N ALA A 243 3.20 -1.08 -17.82
CA ALA A 243 3.32 -0.88 -19.27
C ALA A 243 4.63 -0.19 -19.70
N ARG A 244 5.29 0.53 -18.78
CA ARG A 244 6.60 1.18 -19.03
C ARG A 244 7.77 0.20 -18.93
N ILE A 245 7.54 -1.01 -18.43
CA ILE A 245 8.58 -2.00 -18.15
C ILE A 245 8.53 -3.08 -19.23
N PRO A 246 9.68 -3.50 -19.79
CA PRO A 246 9.74 -4.61 -20.73
C PRO A 246 9.09 -5.87 -20.16
N GLU A 247 8.28 -6.55 -20.97
CA GLU A 247 7.49 -7.70 -20.50
C GLU A 247 8.31 -8.94 -20.14
N ASP A 248 9.56 -8.99 -20.60
CA ASP A 248 10.53 -10.04 -20.32
C ASP A 248 11.43 -9.74 -19.10
N ASP A 249 11.36 -8.53 -18.56
CA ASP A 249 12.06 -8.12 -17.34
C ASP A 249 11.18 -8.36 -16.11
N GLU A 250 11.12 -9.62 -15.67
CA GLU A 250 10.32 -10.01 -14.51
C GLU A 250 10.80 -9.37 -13.21
N GLU A 251 12.11 -9.15 -13.07
CA GLU A 251 12.68 -8.56 -11.85
C GLU A 251 12.22 -7.10 -11.70
N ALA A 252 12.27 -6.32 -12.78
CA ALA A 252 11.75 -4.95 -12.78
C ALA A 252 10.24 -4.90 -12.53
N GLN A 253 9.45 -5.82 -13.10
CA GLN A 253 8.01 -5.89 -12.83
C GLN A 253 7.70 -6.22 -11.37
N LEU A 254 8.46 -7.14 -10.78
CA LEU A 254 8.34 -7.51 -9.36
C LEU A 254 8.70 -6.33 -8.44
N GLU A 255 9.77 -5.61 -8.75
CA GLU A 255 10.16 -4.42 -7.99
C GLU A 255 9.08 -3.33 -8.08
N ALA A 256 8.56 -3.07 -9.29
CA ALA A 256 7.52 -2.08 -9.51
C ALA A 256 6.22 -2.39 -8.75
N LEU A 257 5.80 -3.66 -8.70
CA LEU A 257 4.65 -4.07 -7.88
C LEU A 257 4.86 -3.74 -6.39
N ARG A 258 6.08 -3.91 -5.88
CA ARG A 258 6.41 -3.67 -4.46
C ARG A 258 6.45 -2.20 -4.15
N VAL A 259 7.10 -1.41 -4.99
CA VAL A 259 7.09 0.06 -4.89
C VAL A 259 5.65 0.58 -4.93
N PHE A 260 4.85 0.11 -5.88
CA PHE A 260 3.42 0.45 -5.97
C PHE A 260 2.67 0.11 -4.68
N LYS A 261 2.84 -1.10 -4.15
CA LYS A 261 2.21 -1.50 -2.88
C LYS A 261 2.61 -0.53 -1.75
N HIS A 262 3.90 -0.25 -1.58
CA HIS A 262 4.39 0.59 -0.50
C HIS A 262 3.87 2.02 -0.61
N ALA A 263 3.84 2.60 -1.81
CA ALA A 263 3.29 3.93 -2.08
C ALA A 263 1.80 4.01 -1.70
N GLN A 264 1.00 3.06 -2.17
CA GLN A 264 -0.44 3.09 -1.90
C GLN A 264 -0.77 2.81 -0.43
N VAL A 265 0.00 1.95 0.23
CA VAL A 265 -0.14 1.74 1.68
C VAL A 265 0.27 3.00 2.46
N LEU A 266 1.31 3.71 2.03
CA LEU A 266 1.68 5.01 2.61
C LEU A 266 0.54 6.03 2.47
N HIS A 267 -0.10 6.13 1.30
CA HIS A 267 -1.26 7.01 1.11
C HIS A 267 -2.41 6.70 2.08
N VAL A 268 -2.69 5.41 2.28
CA VAL A 268 -3.71 4.98 3.26
C VAL A 268 -3.31 5.38 4.68
N ALA A 269 -2.07 5.14 5.08
CA ALA A 269 -1.57 5.48 6.42
C ALA A 269 -1.52 7.00 6.66
N ALA A 270 -1.08 7.77 5.66
CA ALA A 270 -1.03 9.23 5.72
C ALA A 270 -2.43 9.84 5.87
N SER A 271 -3.42 9.32 5.14
CA SER A 271 -4.81 9.75 5.25
C SER A 271 -5.46 9.37 6.59
N ASP A 272 -5.12 8.20 7.14
CA ASP A 272 -5.56 7.73 8.46
C ASP A 272 -5.06 8.67 9.57
N ILE A 273 -3.78 9.04 9.53
CA ILE A 273 -3.16 9.97 10.48
C ILE A 273 -3.73 11.38 10.36
N ALA A 274 -3.96 11.88 9.14
CA ALA A 274 -4.49 13.22 8.92
C ALA A 274 -5.95 13.37 9.36
N GLY A 275 -6.62 12.28 9.78
CA GLY A 275 -8.03 12.28 10.16
C GLY A 275 -8.97 12.58 8.99
N THR A 276 -8.50 12.50 7.75
CA THR A 276 -9.27 12.90 6.56
C THR A 276 -10.29 11.85 6.12
N ARG A 277 -10.28 10.64 6.72
CA ARG A 277 -11.17 9.55 6.33
C ARG A 277 -11.74 8.76 7.51
N HIS A 278 -12.97 8.26 7.31
CA HIS A 278 -13.59 7.27 8.18
C HIS A 278 -12.86 5.93 8.10
N LEU A 279 -12.57 5.35 9.27
CA LEU A 279 -11.82 4.11 9.46
C LEU A 279 -12.30 2.91 8.61
N MET A 280 -13.62 2.77 8.39
CA MET A 280 -14.18 1.70 7.55
C MET A 280 -13.49 1.66 6.17
N LYS A 281 -13.09 2.82 5.66
CA LYS A 281 -12.43 2.92 4.36
C LYS A 281 -10.97 2.46 4.38
N VAL A 282 -10.27 2.46 5.51
CA VAL A 282 -8.83 2.10 5.57
C VAL A 282 -8.63 0.66 5.08
N SER A 283 -9.35 -0.28 5.67
CA SER A 283 -9.24 -1.67 5.23
C SER A 283 -9.83 -1.91 3.85
N ASP A 284 -10.88 -1.18 3.45
CA ASP A 284 -11.38 -1.25 2.07
C ASP A 284 -10.24 -0.93 1.09
N TYR A 285 -9.50 0.15 1.33
CA TYR A 285 -8.34 0.52 0.51
C TYR A 285 -7.23 -0.53 0.55
N LEU A 286 -6.86 -1.03 1.74
CA LEU A 286 -5.86 -2.10 1.85
C LEU A 286 -6.28 -3.38 1.11
N THR A 287 -7.58 -3.70 1.15
CA THR A 287 -8.17 -4.81 0.40
C THR A 287 -8.19 -4.55 -1.10
N TYR A 288 -8.52 -3.33 -1.56
CA TYR A 288 -8.46 -2.97 -2.98
C TYR A 288 -7.04 -3.04 -3.53
N ILE A 289 -6.04 -2.58 -2.77
CA ILE A 289 -4.62 -2.69 -3.13
C ILE A 289 -4.24 -4.16 -3.32
N ALA A 290 -4.61 -5.02 -2.37
CA ALA A 290 -4.32 -6.45 -2.45
C ALA A 290 -4.98 -7.11 -3.68
N GLU A 291 -6.24 -6.79 -3.97
CA GLU A 291 -6.96 -7.33 -5.14
C GLU A 291 -6.33 -6.90 -6.46
N VAL A 292 -6.00 -5.61 -6.61
CA VAL A 292 -5.36 -5.08 -7.81
C VAL A 292 -3.99 -5.74 -8.06
N ILE A 293 -3.22 -5.97 -6.98
CA ILE A 293 -1.96 -6.70 -7.06
C ILE A 293 -2.18 -8.17 -7.43
N LEU A 294 -3.18 -8.84 -6.86
CA LEU A 294 -3.50 -10.24 -7.18
C LEU A 294 -3.91 -10.40 -8.64
N ASP A 295 -4.71 -9.49 -9.19
CA ASP A 295 -5.08 -9.47 -10.61
C ASP A 295 -3.84 -9.33 -11.52
N ALA A 296 -2.94 -8.40 -11.18
CA ALA A 296 -1.70 -8.21 -11.93
C ALA A 296 -0.77 -9.44 -11.86
N VAL A 297 -0.60 -10.01 -10.66
CA VAL A 297 0.22 -11.21 -10.44
C VAL A 297 -0.34 -12.42 -11.19
N LEU A 298 -1.67 -12.61 -11.19
CA LEU A 298 -2.32 -13.66 -11.96
C LEU A 298 -2.06 -13.49 -13.46
N ALA A 299 -2.21 -12.27 -13.99
CA ALA A 299 -1.95 -11.98 -15.40
C ALA A 299 -0.48 -12.24 -15.79
N MET A 300 0.48 -11.84 -14.94
CA MET A 300 1.91 -12.09 -15.14
C MET A 300 2.22 -13.59 -15.13
N ALA A 301 1.75 -14.31 -14.11
CA ALA A 301 1.99 -15.75 -13.98
C ALA A 301 1.41 -16.54 -15.15
N TRP A 302 0.20 -16.20 -15.58
CA TRP A 302 -0.47 -16.80 -16.74
C TRP A 302 0.32 -16.56 -18.03
N LYS A 303 0.76 -15.33 -18.28
CA LYS A 303 1.52 -14.97 -19.47
C LYS A 303 2.85 -15.72 -19.56
N THR A 304 3.57 -15.82 -18.44
CA THR A 304 4.85 -16.54 -18.38
C THR A 304 4.68 -18.04 -18.69
N LEU A 305 3.65 -18.67 -18.12
CA LEU A 305 3.38 -20.09 -18.36
C LEU A 305 2.89 -20.36 -19.78
N THR A 306 1.97 -19.54 -20.30
CA THR A 306 1.44 -19.70 -21.66
C THR A 306 2.50 -19.47 -22.73
N ARG A 307 3.46 -18.55 -22.53
CA ARG A 307 4.60 -18.36 -23.43
C ARG A 307 5.48 -19.62 -23.55
N LYS A 308 5.60 -20.39 -22.47
CA LYS A 308 6.50 -21.56 -22.40
C LYS A 308 5.81 -22.88 -22.77
N HIS A 309 4.58 -23.06 -22.30
CA HIS A 309 3.84 -24.32 -22.36
C HIS A 309 2.66 -24.26 -23.32
N GLY A 310 2.27 -23.08 -23.82
CA GLY A 310 1.02 -22.90 -24.55
C GLY A 310 -0.17 -22.77 -23.60
N TYR A 311 -1.36 -22.73 -24.17
CA TYR A 311 -2.61 -22.61 -23.45
C TYR A 311 -3.13 -24.00 -23.08
N PRO A 312 -3.69 -24.18 -21.85
CA PRO A 312 -4.33 -25.42 -21.46
C PRO A 312 -5.64 -25.65 -22.23
N LEU A 313 -6.12 -26.89 -22.21
CA LEU A 313 -7.45 -27.21 -22.75
C LEU A 313 -8.52 -26.75 -21.75
N GLY A 314 -9.43 -25.90 -22.19
CA GLY A 314 -10.55 -25.41 -21.41
C GLY A 314 -11.62 -26.47 -21.16
N LYS A 315 -12.61 -26.13 -20.34
CA LYS A 315 -13.74 -27.02 -19.99
C LYS A 315 -14.50 -27.59 -21.18
N ASP A 316 -14.69 -26.76 -22.21
CA ASP A 316 -15.49 -27.10 -23.40
C ASP A 316 -14.70 -27.94 -24.43
N GLY A 317 -13.48 -28.34 -24.09
CA GLY A 317 -12.58 -29.05 -25.02
C GLY A 317 -11.94 -28.14 -26.06
N GLU A 318 -12.18 -26.83 -25.98
CA GLU A 318 -11.50 -25.82 -26.78
C GLU A 318 -10.26 -25.28 -26.05
N ARG A 319 -9.40 -24.59 -26.81
CA ARG A 319 -8.23 -23.92 -26.26
C ARG A 319 -8.66 -22.85 -25.25
N ALA A 320 -8.07 -22.83 -24.05
CA ALA A 320 -8.32 -21.76 -23.10
C ALA A 320 -8.02 -20.38 -23.70
N GLY A 321 -8.87 -19.40 -23.39
CA GLY A 321 -8.76 -18.05 -23.91
C GLY A 321 -7.56 -17.27 -23.34
N LYS A 322 -7.51 -15.98 -23.67
CA LYS A 322 -6.50 -15.07 -23.09
C LYS A 322 -6.68 -14.90 -21.57
N ALA A 323 -7.90 -15.01 -21.07
CA ALA A 323 -8.20 -15.01 -19.65
C ALA A 323 -7.99 -16.43 -19.07
N PRO A 324 -7.34 -16.55 -17.90
CA PRO A 324 -7.14 -17.84 -17.25
C PRO A 324 -8.46 -18.39 -16.69
N GLU A 325 -8.77 -19.68 -16.95
CA GLU A 325 -9.83 -20.42 -16.25
C GLU A 325 -9.39 -20.77 -14.81
N PHE A 326 -9.08 -19.74 -14.02
CA PHE A 326 -8.50 -19.83 -12.70
C PHE A 326 -9.12 -18.78 -11.77
N LEU A 327 -9.29 -19.14 -10.51
CA LEU A 327 -9.75 -18.24 -9.45
C LEU A 327 -8.78 -18.19 -8.29
N ILE A 328 -8.65 -17.00 -7.74
CA ILE A 328 -8.11 -16.75 -6.42
C ILE A 328 -9.28 -16.39 -5.52
N VAL A 329 -9.51 -17.20 -4.50
CA VAL A 329 -10.51 -16.97 -3.45
C VAL A 329 -9.79 -16.48 -2.21
N GLY A 330 -10.14 -15.29 -1.74
CA GLY A 330 -9.67 -14.74 -0.49
C GLY A 330 -10.52 -15.23 0.67
N TYR A 331 -9.87 -15.71 1.73
CA TYR A 331 -10.47 -16.12 2.99
C TYR A 331 -10.10 -15.13 4.11
N GLY A 332 -10.63 -15.35 5.32
CA GLY A 332 -10.21 -14.64 6.52
C GLY A 332 -10.38 -13.13 6.38
N LYS A 333 -9.31 -12.38 6.69
CA LYS A 333 -9.34 -10.91 6.64
C LYS A 333 -9.49 -10.39 5.22
N LEU A 334 -8.86 -11.02 4.23
CA LEU A 334 -9.00 -10.60 2.83
C LEU A 334 -10.46 -10.82 2.36
N GLY A 335 -11.01 -12.00 2.66
CA GLY A 335 -12.37 -12.36 2.30
C GLY A 335 -13.43 -11.51 3.03
N GLY A 336 -13.16 -11.09 4.26
CA GLY A 336 -14.00 -10.20 5.04
C GLY A 336 -13.75 -8.70 4.86
N ILE A 337 -12.90 -8.26 3.92
CA ILE A 337 -12.58 -6.83 3.70
C ILE A 337 -12.03 -6.17 4.99
N GLU A 338 -11.11 -6.88 5.62
CA GLU A 338 -10.59 -6.64 6.97
C GLU A 338 -9.06 -6.64 7.04
N LEU A 339 -8.41 -6.32 5.93
CA LEU A 339 -6.96 -6.17 5.92
C LEU A 339 -6.51 -4.99 6.78
N GLY A 340 -5.46 -5.22 7.56
CA GLY A 340 -4.63 -4.20 8.20
C GLY A 340 -3.21 -4.19 7.62
N TYR A 341 -2.40 -3.20 7.98
CA TYR A 341 -1.08 -2.91 7.39
C TYR A 341 -0.09 -4.09 7.34
N GLY A 342 -0.15 -5.02 8.30
CA GLY A 342 0.71 -6.21 8.37
C GLY A 342 -0.04 -7.53 8.20
N SER A 343 -1.13 -7.55 7.43
CA SER A 343 -1.94 -8.77 7.27
C SER A 343 -1.40 -9.69 6.17
N ASP A 344 -1.40 -10.98 6.46
CA ASP A 344 -1.18 -12.05 5.49
C ASP A 344 -2.41 -12.21 4.57
N LEU A 345 -2.22 -12.84 3.41
CA LEU A 345 -3.31 -13.17 2.49
C LEU A 345 -3.67 -14.66 2.60
N ASP A 346 -4.84 -14.94 3.16
CA ASP A 346 -5.42 -16.29 3.18
C ASP A 346 -6.03 -16.60 1.80
N LEU A 347 -5.41 -17.48 1.02
CA LEU A 347 -5.80 -17.74 -0.37
C LEU A 347 -6.14 -19.22 -0.61
N VAL A 348 -7.14 -19.45 -1.46
CA VAL A 348 -7.47 -20.76 -2.04
C VAL A 348 -7.54 -20.61 -3.56
N PHE A 349 -6.89 -21.51 -4.28
CA PHE A 349 -6.85 -21.49 -5.74
C PHE A 349 -7.77 -22.56 -6.34
N LEU A 350 -8.60 -22.15 -7.29
CA LEU A 350 -9.55 -23.01 -7.98
C LEU A 350 -9.39 -22.91 -9.50
N HIS A 351 -9.75 -23.97 -10.22
CA HIS A 351 -9.83 -23.98 -11.69
C HIS A 351 -11.04 -24.81 -12.15
N ASP A 352 -11.47 -24.68 -13.41
CA ASP A 352 -12.55 -25.50 -13.99
C ASP A 352 -12.19 -26.11 -15.36
N CYS A 353 -10.89 -26.28 -15.61
CA CYS A 353 -10.41 -26.92 -16.84
C CYS A 353 -10.81 -28.39 -16.97
N ALA A 354 -10.71 -28.92 -18.19
CA ALA A 354 -10.91 -30.34 -18.46
C ALA A 354 -9.95 -31.21 -17.63
N SER A 355 -10.48 -32.27 -17.03
CA SER A 355 -9.75 -33.22 -16.16
C SER A 355 -8.73 -34.06 -16.92
N GLN A 356 -8.90 -34.20 -18.24
CA GLN A 356 -7.95 -34.81 -19.15
C GLN A 356 -7.73 -33.84 -20.29
N GLY A 357 -6.58 -33.16 -20.28
CA GLY A 357 -6.24 -32.14 -21.26
C GLY A 357 -4.76 -31.81 -21.19
N GLU A 358 -4.19 -31.49 -22.34
CA GLU A 358 -2.79 -31.12 -22.48
C GLU A 358 -2.69 -29.70 -23.04
N THR A 359 -1.57 -29.04 -22.73
CA THR A 359 -1.26 -27.70 -23.23
C THR A 359 -0.78 -27.74 -24.69
N ASP A 360 -1.10 -26.70 -25.46
CA ASP A 360 -0.88 -26.67 -26.91
C ASP A 360 0.48 -26.11 -27.38
N GLY A 361 1.44 -25.93 -26.48
CA GLY A 361 2.71 -25.26 -26.76
C GLY A 361 3.88 -26.20 -27.04
N LYS A 362 5.08 -25.60 -27.15
CA LYS A 362 6.33 -26.31 -27.50
C LYS A 362 6.72 -27.40 -26.47
N ARG A 363 6.35 -27.20 -25.20
CA ARG A 363 6.59 -28.15 -24.11
C ARG A 363 5.25 -28.52 -23.49
N VAL A 364 4.62 -29.54 -24.06
CA VAL A 364 3.34 -30.08 -23.63
C VAL A 364 3.44 -30.58 -22.19
N ILE A 365 2.50 -30.14 -21.37
CA ILE A 365 2.25 -30.61 -20.01
C ILE A 365 0.75 -30.80 -19.80
N ASP A 366 0.41 -31.72 -18.89
CA ASP A 366 -0.94 -31.94 -18.41
C ASP A 366 -1.55 -30.68 -17.76
N ASN A 367 -2.85 -30.48 -17.94
CA ASN A 367 -3.60 -29.36 -17.38
C ASN A 367 -3.41 -29.23 -15.86
N THR A 368 -3.49 -30.33 -15.09
CA THR A 368 -3.34 -30.34 -13.63
C THR A 368 -1.95 -29.82 -13.24
N VAL A 369 -0.92 -30.23 -14.00
CA VAL A 369 0.46 -29.78 -13.79
C VAL A 369 0.61 -28.30 -14.16
N PHE A 370 -0.05 -27.84 -15.23
CA PHE A 370 -0.04 -26.44 -15.63
C PHE A 370 -0.62 -25.53 -14.52
N PHE A 371 -1.82 -25.85 -14.02
CA PHE A 371 -2.47 -25.05 -12.97
C PHE A 371 -1.74 -25.14 -11.63
N THR A 372 -1.18 -26.30 -11.28
CA THR A 372 -0.33 -26.42 -10.08
C THR A 372 0.89 -25.50 -10.19
N ARG A 373 1.55 -25.45 -11.36
CA ARG A 373 2.67 -24.52 -11.60
C ARG A 373 2.22 -23.06 -11.59
N LEU A 374 1.01 -22.76 -12.06
CA LEU A 374 0.42 -21.42 -11.98
C LEU A 374 0.26 -20.98 -10.53
N GLY A 375 -0.35 -21.81 -9.68
CA GLY A 375 -0.48 -21.52 -8.24
C GLY A 375 0.88 -21.34 -7.55
N GLN A 376 1.85 -22.23 -7.83
CA GLN A 376 3.22 -22.10 -7.29
C GLN A 376 3.89 -20.80 -7.74
N ARG A 377 3.68 -20.39 -9.00
CA ARG A 377 4.24 -19.16 -9.54
C ARG A 377 3.63 -17.92 -8.89
N ILE A 378 2.31 -17.89 -8.71
CA ILE A 378 1.61 -16.81 -8.01
C ILE A 378 2.18 -16.64 -6.60
N ILE A 379 2.30 -17.74 -5.84
CA ILE A 379 2.89 -17.71 -4.49
C ILE A 379 4.31 -17.16 -4.54
N HIS A 380 5.14 -17.61 -5.48
CA HIS A 380 6.50 -17.12 -5.62
C HIS A 380 6.56 -15.61 -5.94
N LEU A 381 5.73 -15.10 -6.85
CA LEU A 381 5.72 -13.67 -7.19
C LEU A 381 5.34 -12.81 -5.98
N LEU A 382 4.41 -13.30 -5.14
CA LEU A 382 3.97 -12.64 -3.92
C LEU A 382 5.02 -12.68 -2.79
N SER A 383 5.64 -13.84 -2.55
CA SER A 383 6.52 -14.05 -1.39
C SER A 383 8.01 -13.83 -1.65
N ALA A 384 8.45 -13.76 -2.91
CA ALA A 384 9.86 -13.54 -3.23
C ALA A 384 10.38 -12.25 -2.58
N VAL A 385 11.58 -12.31 -2.02
CA VAL A 385 12.21 -11.14 -1.38
C VAL A 385 13.12 -10.46 -2.42
N THR A 386 12.87 -9.17 -2.62
CA THR A 386 13.65 -8.26 -3.48
C THR A 386 14.29 -7.17 -2.60
N PRO A 387 15.11 -6.24 -3.15
CA PRO A 387 15.53 -5.05 -2.40
C PRO A 387 14.36 -4.25 -1.80
N ALA A 388 13.21 -4.18 -2.48
CA ALA A 388 11.97 -3.61 -1.94
C ALA A 388 11.19 -4.53 -0.98
N GLY A 389 11.71 -5.70 -0.60
CA GLY A 389 11.04 -6.66 0.30
C GLY A 389 10.14 -7.67 -0.44
N SER A 390 9.13 -8.20 0.26
CA SER A 390 8.09 -9.09 -0.29
C SER A 390 6.77 -8.34 -0.51
N LEU A 391 5.92 -8.83 -1.42
CA LEU A 391 4.59 -8.24 -1.63
C LEU A 391 3.64 -8.63 -0.50
N TYR A 392 3.41 -9.92 -0.30
CA TYR A 392 2.57 -10.42 0.76
C TYR A 392 3.07 -11.79 1.21
N GLU A 393 2.96 -12.06 2.50
CA GLU A 393 2.96 -13.43 3.00
C GLU A 393 1.62 -14.09 2.64
N VAL A 394 1.69 -15.33 2.18
CA VAL A 394 0.52 -16.06 1.66
C VAL A 394 0.27 -17.28 2.53
N ASP A 395 -0.95 -17.40 3.05
CA ASP A 395 -1.42 -18.55 3.79
C ASP A 395 -2.38 -19.39 2.93
N MET A 396 -1.97 -20.64 2.65
CA MET A 396 -2.74 -21.60 1.85
C MET A 396 -3.41 -22.68 2.71
N ARG A 397 -3.41 -22.56 4.04
CA ARG A 397 -3.83 -23.65 4.96
C ARG A 397 -5.33 -23.92 4.95
N LEU A 398 -6.15 -22.96 4.50
CA LEU A 398 -7.61 -23.09 4.43
C LEU A 398 -8.12 -23.81 3.17
N ARG A 399 -7.22 -24.26 2.28
CA ARG A 399 -7.61 -25.08 1.12
C ARG A 399 -8.09 -26.48 1.55
N PRO A 400 -8.88 -27.18 0.72
CA PRO A 400 -9.35 -28.54 1.02
C PRO A 400 -8.21 -29.47 1.46
N SER A 401 -8.41 -30.21 2.56
CA SER A 401 -7.38 -31.08 3.19
C SER A 401 -6.11 -30.34 3.67
N GLY A 402 -6.15 -29.02 3.80
CA GLY A 402 -5.07 -28.18 4.31
C GLY A 402 -3.74 -28.44 3.61
N ASN A 403 -2.66 -28.58 4.39
CA ASN A 403 -1.32 -28.78 3.87
C ASN A 403 -1.12 -30.07 3.06
N SER A 404 -1.97 -31.07 3.27
CA SER A 404 -1.92 -32.35 2.56
C SER A 404 -2.74 -32.35 1.27
N GLY A 405 -3.55 -31.32 1.03
CA GLY A 405 -4.36 -31.18 -0.16
C GLY A 405 -3.60 -30.59 -1.36
N LEU A 406 -4.22 -30.74 -2.54
CA LEU A 406 -3.74 -30.11 -3.78
C LEU A 406 -3.64 -28.60 -3.59
N LEU A 407 -2.61 -28.00 -4.19
CA LEU A 407 -2.42 -26.55 -4.12
C LEU A 407 -3.53 -25.80 -4.86
N VAL A 408 -3.97 -26.37 -5.98
CA VAL A 408 -5.06 -25.86 -6.79
C VAL A 408 -6.04 -27.00 -6.99
N SER A 409 -7.31 -26.75 -6.69
CA SER A 409 -8.36 -27.77 -6.76
C SER A 409 -9.35 -27.45 -7.90
N PRO A 410 -9.84 -28.46 -8.64
CA PRO A 410 -10.98 -28.27 -9.52
C PRO A 410 -12.20 -27.80 -8.73
N LEU A 411 -13.01 -26.90 -9.27
CA LEU A 411 -14.22 -26.40 -8.59
C LEU A 411 -15.17 -27.55 -8.20
N LYS A 412 -15.30 -28.58 -9.04
CA LYS A 412 -16.11 -29.78 -8.73
C LYS A 412 -15.60 -30.53 -7.50
N ALA A 413 -14.29 -30.75 -7.42
CA ALA A 413 -13.65 -31.43 -6.29
C ALA A 413 -13.74 -30.59 -5.01
N PHE A 414 -13.60 -29.27 -5.12
CA PHE A 414 -13.85 -28.34 -4.02
C PHE A 414 -15.28 -28.46 -3.50
N ALA A 415 -16.27 -28.46 -4.41
CA ALA A 415 -17.66 -28.62 -4.04
C ALA A 415 -17.89 -29.94 -3.31
N GLU A 416 -17.48 -31.07 -3.88
CA GLU A 416 -17.59 -32.42 -3.27
C GLU A 416 -16.96 -32.47 -1.87
N TYR A 417 -15.74 -31.94 -1.70
CA TYR A 417 -15.09 -31.85 -0.39
C TYR A 417 -15.93 -31.05 0.61
N GLN A 418 -16.42 -29.87 0.22
CA GLN A 418 -17.26 -29.04 1.07
C GLN A 418 -18.59 -29.73 1.42
N ARG A 419 -19.12 -30.60 0.55
CA ARG A 419 -20.36 -31.32 0.78
C ARG A 419 -20.21 -32.46 1.79
N GLU A 420 -19.12 -33.22 1.68
CA GLU A 420 -19.00 -34.56 2.29
C GLU A 420 -17.96 -34.65 3.40
N GLN A 421 -16.91 -33.83 3.36
CA GLN A 421 -15.72 -34.00 4.21
C GLN A 421 -15.40 -32.79 5.09
N ALA A 422 -15.86 -31.60 4.70
CA ALA A 422 -15.53 -30.38 5.41
C ALA A 422 -16.15 -30.31 6.81
N TRP A 423 -15.35 -29.87 7.78
CA TRP A 423 -15.79 -29.65 9.15
C TRP A 423 -16.57 -28.32 9.28
N THR A 424 -17.36 -28.18 10.34
CA THR A 424 -18.12 -26.95 10.63
C THR A 424 -17.25 -25.69 10.68
N TRP A 425 -16.03 -25.79 11.21
CA TRP A 425 -15.10 -24.65 11.24
C TRP A 425 -14.61 -24.25 9.82
N GLU A 426 -14.56 -25.18 8.87
CA GLU A 426 -14.27 -24.87 7.46
C GLU A 426 -15.47 -24.16 6.81
N HIS A 427 -16.70 -24.54 7.17
CA HIS A 427 -17.90 -23.81 6.76
C HIS A 427 -17.95 -22.40 7.39
N GLN A 428 -17.50 -22.23 8.64
CA GLN A 428 -17.34 -20.91 9.26
C GLN A 428 -16.33 -20.05 8.48
N ALA A 429 -15.18 -20.62 8.09
CA ALA A 429 -14.20 -19.94 7.26
C ALA A 429 -14.76 -19.58 5.87
N LEU A 430 -15.63 -20.43 5.30
CA LEU A 430 -16.30 -20.21 4.01
C LEU A 430 -17.26 -19.01 4.04
N VAL A 431 -17.86 -18.68 5.19
CA VAL A 431 -18.67 -17.44 5.33
C VAL A 431 -17.85 -16.22 4.93
N ARG A 432 -16.60 -16.18 5.40
CA ARG A 432 -15.62 -15.11 5.13
C ARG A 432 -14.76 -15.39 3.90
N SER A 433 -15.34 -15.99 2.86
CA SER A 433 -14.67 -16.23 1.59
C SER A 433 -15.34 -15.48 0.45
N ARG A 434 -14.54 -15.00 -0.50
CA ARG A 434 -15.01 -14.39 -1.75
C ARG A 434 -13.95 -14.46 -2.83
N VAL A 435 -14.37 -14.35 -4.08
CA VAL A 435 -13.45 -14.22 -5.21
C VAL A 435 -12.77 -12.86 -5.17
N VAL A 436 -11.43 -12.86 -5.28
CA VAL A 436 -10.61 -11.64 -5.26
C VAL A 436 -9.95 -11.36 -6.60
N ALA A 437 -9.68 -12.39 -7.39
CA ALA A 437 -9.12 -12.28 -8.74
C ALA A 437 -9.47 -13.53 -9.56
N GLY A 438 -9.66 -13.39 -10.88
CA GLY A 438 -9.86 -14.51 -11.80
C GLY A 438 -11.06 -14.37 -12.75
N ASP A 439 -11.43 -15.49 -13.38
CA ASP A 439 -12.52 -15.54 -14.38
C ASP A 439 -13.92 -15.32 -13.77
N ALA A 440 -14.71 -14.45 -14.42
CA ALA A 440 -16.04 -14.08 -13.93
C ALA A 440 -17.06 -15.24 -13.99
N THR A 441 -16.99 -16.09 -15.02
CA THR A 441 -17.91 -17.23 -15.16
C THR A 441 -17.62 -18.27 -14.09
N LEU A 442 -16.34 -18.53 -13.83
CA LEU A 442 -15.91 -19.42 -12.77
C LEU A 442 -16.29 -18.86 -11.39
N ALA A 443 -16.21 -17.54 -11.21
CA ALA A 443 -16.62 -16.86 -9.97
C ALA A 443 -18.11 -17.08 -9.65
N GLU A 444 -18.99 -17.00 -10.65
CA GLU A 444 -20.41 -17.35 -10.47
C GLU A 444 -20.59 -18.82 -10.06
N GLY A 445 -19.76 -19.72 -10.60
CA GLY A 445 -19.74 -21.12 -10.23
C GLY A 445 -19.35 -21.34 -8.77
N PHE A 446 -18.30 -20.67 -8.31
CA PHE A 446 -17.89 -20.68 -6.90
C PHE A 446 -18.99 -20.13 -5.99
N GLU A 447 -19.61 -19.00 -6.35
CA GLU A 447 -20.65 -18.39 -5.53
C GLU A 447 -21.87 -19.30 -5.38
N LYS A 448 -22.28 -19.99 -6.45
CA LYS A 448 -23.34 -21.01 -6.39
C LYS A 448 -23.00 -22.12 -5.39
N VAL A 449 -21.76 -22.63 -5.41
CA VAL A 449 -21.31 -23.64 -4.45
C VAL A 449 -21.31 -23.07 -3.03
N ARG A 450 -20.79 -21.86 -2.84
CA ARG A 450 -20.77 -21.18 -1.53
C ARG A 450 -22.19 -21.04 -0.97
N CYS A 451 -23.14 -20.50 -1.75
CA CYS A 451 -24.54 -20.39 -1.33
C CYS A 451 -25.18 -21.75 -1.05
N GLU A 452 -24.89 -22.78 -1.84
CA GLU A 452 -25.39 -24.13 -1.61
C GLU A 452 -24.92 -24.69 -0.26
N ILE A 453 -23.65 -24.49 0.10
CA ILE A 453 -23.08 -24.97 1.37
C ILE A 453 -23.59 -24.16 2.55
N LEU A 454 -23.61 -22.83 2.44
CA LEU A 454 -24.03 -21.95 3.53
C LEU A 454 -25.54 -22.08 3.80
N GLY A 455 -26.38 -22.20 2.76
CA GLY A 455 -27.84 -22.32 2.84
C GLY A 455 -28.39 -23.70 3.23
N ARG A 456 -27.53 -24.64 3.65
CA ARG A 456 -27.97 -25.96 4.16
C ARG A 456 -28.72 -25.79 5.48
N GLU A 457 -29.79 -26.56 5.62
CA GLU A 457 -30.47 -26.71 6.91
C GLU A 457 -29.55 -27.46 7.90
N ARG A 458 -29.39 -26.90 9.10
CA ARG A 458 -28.55 -27.43 10.17
C ARG A 458 -29.33 -27.46 11.47
N ASP A 459 -29.00 -28.42 12.33
CA ASP A 459 -29.43 -28.38 13.72
C ASP A 459 -28.71 -27.23 14.44
N ARG A 460 -29.49 -26.24 14.88
CA ARG A 460 -28.98 -25.01 15.50
C ARG A 460 -28.28 -25.28 16.82
N GLU A 461 -28.76 -26.24 17.61
CA GLU A 461 -28.17 -26.54 18.92
C GLU A 461 -26.82 -27.22 18.77
N ALA A 462 -26.74 -28.25 17.91
CA ALA A 462 -25.47 -28.92 17.60
C ALA A 462 -24.44 -27.96 16.98
N LEU A 463 -24.87 -27.12 16.03
CA LEU A 463 -24.01 -26.10 15.42
C LEU A 463 -23.47 -25.12 16.47
N ARG A 464 -24.34 -24.61 17.34
CA ARG A 464 -23.96 -23.68 18.42
C ARG A 464 -22.91 -24.29 19.34
N GLU A 465 -23.10 -25.53 19.79
CA GLU A 465 -22.13 -26.23 20.63
C GLU A 465 -20.76 -26.35 19.97
N GLU A 466 -20.71 -26.68 18.68
CA GLU A 466 -19.46 -26.78 17.93
C GLU A 466 -18.74 -25.44 17.79
N VAL A 467 -19.49 -24.36 17.48
CA VAL A 467 -18.94 -22.99 17.36
C VAL A 467 -18.37 -22.52 18.70
N VAL A 468 -19.12 -22.67 19.80
CA VAL A 468 -18.68 -22.26 21.15
C VAL A 468 -17.45 -23.04 21.57
N LYS A 469 -17.46 -24.37 21.40
CA LYS A 469 -16.33 -25.24 21.74
C LYS A 469 -15.07 -24.83 20.97
N MET A 470 -15.20 -24.53 19.68
CA MET A 470 -14.08 -24.05 18.88
C MET A 470 -13.58 -22.69 19.38
N ARG A 471 -14.49 -21.75 19.68
CA ARG A 471 -14.11 -20.43 20.17
C ARG A 471 -13.35 -20.49 21.49
N HIS A 472 -13.82 -21.31 22.44
CA HIS A 472 -13.16 -21.48 23.73
C HIS A 472 -11.77 -22.07 23.56
N LYS A 473 -11.63 -23.10 22.72
CA LYS A 473 -10.32 -23.66 22.38
C LYS A 473 -9.37 -22.61 21.79
N MET A 474 -9.85 -21.76 20.88
CA MET A 474 -9.03 -20.66 20.33
C MET A 474 -8.66 -19.63 21.40
N ARG A 475 -9.58 -19.28 22.30
CA ARG A 475 -9.33 -18.36 23.41
C ARG A 475 -8.23 -18.88 24.34
N ASP A 476 -8.23 -20.16 24.66
CA ASP A 476 -7.24 -20.76 25.55
C ASP A 476 -5.81 -20.73 24.98
N HIS A 477 -5.67 -20.72 23.64
CA HIS A 477 -4.36 -20.73 22.96
C HIS A 477 -3.88 -19.32 22.56
N LEU A 478 -4.80 -18.40 22.23
CA LEU A 478 -4.51 -17.09 21.65
C LEU A 478 -4.89 -15.90 22.54
N GLY A 479 -5.73 -16.13 23.56
CA GLY A 479 -6.16 -15.10 24.50
C GLY A 479 -5.04 -14.64 25.42
N SER A 480 -5.18 -13.44 25.95
CA SER A 480 -4.18 -12.88 26.85
C SER A 480 -4.21 -13.61 28.21
N LYS A 481 -3.03 -13.79 28.81
CA LYS A 481 -2.94 -14.15 30.24
C LYS A 481 -3.13 -12.85 31.02
N GLY A 482 -4.39 -12.56 31.33
CA GLY A 482 -4.97 -11.28 31.75
C GLY A 482 -4.09 -10.29 32.53
N SER A 483 -4.25 -9.01 32.18
CA SER A 483 -3.98 -7.85 33.03
C SER A 483 -5.33 -7.28 33.51
N ALA A 484 -5.40 -6.72 34.71
CA ALA A 484 -6.67 -6.21 35.25
C ALA A 484 -7.23 -5.01 34.47
N ASP A 485 -6.34 -4.22 33.86
CA ASP A 485 -6.69 -2.91 33.28
C ASP A 485 -6.71 -2.91 31.74
N THR A 486 -6.17 -3.96 31.09
CA THR A 486 -6.10 -4.05 29.62
C THR A 486 -6.56 -5.41 29.11
N PHE A 487 -7.11 -5.44 27.89
CA PHE A 487 -7.56 -6.66 27.22
C PHE A 487 -7.07 -6.72 25.77
N ASP A 488 -6.96 -7.91 25.22
CA ASP A 488 -6.66 -8.12 23.79
C ASP A 488 -7.88 -7.78 22.93
N LEU A 489 -7.73 -6.81 22.02
CA LEU A 489 -8.83 -6.31 21.18
C LEU A 489 -9.43 -7.38 20.25
N LYS A 490 -8.71 -8.47 19.99
CA LYS A 490 -9.12 -9.54 19.07
C LYS A 490 -9.66 -10.74 19.84
N HIS A 491 -8.86 -11.31 20.74
CA HIS A 491 -9.05 -12.66 21.24
C HIS A 491 -9.70 -12.78 22.61
N ASP A 492 -9.69 -11.72 23.42
CA ASP A 492 -10.30 -11.75 24.75
C ASP A 492 -11.83 -11.63 24.67
N PRO A 493 -12.58 -11.98 25.75
CA PRO A 493 -14.03 -11.83 25.78
C PRO A 493 -14.47 -10.39 25.50
N GLY A 494 -15.41 -10.24 24.56
CA GLY A 494 -15.84 -8.94 24.05
C GLY A 494 -14.90 -8.33 23.02
N GLY A 495 -14.00 -9.13 22.43
CA GLY A 495 -13.13 -8.74 21.34
C GLY A 495 -13.76 -8.95 19.96
N MET A 496 -13.08 -8.47 18.91
CA MET A 496 -13.56 -8.56 17.52
C MET A 496 -13.86 -9.99 17.06
N VAL A 497 -13.08 -10.99 17.52
CA VAL A 497 -13.28 -12.39 17.10
C VAL A 497 -14.59 -12.98 17.65
N ASP A 498 -15.11 -12.46 18.77
CA ASP A 498 -16.43 -12.89 19.27
C ASP A 498 -17.54 -12.44 18.30
N ILE A 499 -17.45 -11.22 17.76
CA ILE A 499 -18.38 -10.72 16.73
C ILE A 499 -18.26 -11.53 15.44
N GLU A 500 -17.04 -11.86 15.00
CA GLU A 500 -16.81 -12.69 13.82
C GLU A 500 -17.49 -14.06 13.96
N PHE A 501 -17.33 -14.71 15.11
CA PHE A 501 -17.93 -16.01 15.39
C PHE A 501 -19.46 -15.93 15.45
N LEU A 502 -20.01 -14.84 16.03
CA LEU A 502 -21.44 -14.59 16.05
C LEU A 502 -22.00 -14.44 14.62
N CYS A 503 -21.36 -13.62 13.78
CA CYS A 503 -21.75 -13.45 12.38
C CYS A 503 -21.68 -14.77 11.60
N GLN A 504 -20.60 -15.54 11.77
CA GLN A 504 -20.45 -16.86 11.13
C GLN A 504 -21.53 -17.84 11.57
N TYR A 505 -21.83 -17.90 12.87
CA TYR A 505 -22.91 -18.73 13.41
C TYR A 505 -24.26 -18.32 12.83
N ALA A 506 -24.58 -17.02 12.84
CA ALA A 506 -25.83 -16.50 12.33
C ALA A 506 -26.03 -16.87 10.85
N VAL A 507 -25.00 -16.68 10.02
CA VAL A 507 -25.03 -17.10 8.61
C VAL A 507 -25.29 -18.61 8.50
N LEU A 508 -24.53 -19.46 9.19
CA LEU A 508 -24.69 -20.93 9.06
C LEU A 508 -26.02 -21.46 9.61
N ALA A 509 -26.59 -20.81 10.64
CA ALA A 509 -27.82 -21.22 11.31
C ALA A 509 -29.09 -20.72 10.61
N LEU A 510 -29.02 -19.55 9.96
CA LEU A 510 -30.19 -18.83 9.45
C LEU A 510 -30.25 -18.78 7.91
N SER A 511 -29.14 -18.99 7.18
CA SER A 511 -29.11 -18.83 5.71
C SER A 511 -30.10 -19.71 4.95
N HIS A 512 -30.54 -20.84 5.53
CA HIS A 512 -31.58 -21.67 4.92
C HIS A 512 -32.94 -20.95 4.85
N GLN A 513 -33.25 -20.15 5.87
CA GLN A 513 -34.50 -19.39 5.98
C GLN A 513 -34.37 -17.96 5.45
N THR A 514 -33.15 -17.42 5.49
CA THR A 514 -32.84 -16.02 5.13
C THR A 514 -31.63 -16.01 4.20
N PRO A 515 -31.83 -16.30 2.90
CA PRO A 515 -30.74 -16.38 1.92
C PRO A 515 -29.93 -15.10 1.74
N GLU A 516 -30.49 -13.95 2.13
CA GLU A 516 -29.86 -12.62 2.10
C GLU A 516 -28.54 -12.60 2.89
N LEU A 517 -28.44 -13.39 3.97
CA LEU A 517 -27.23 -13.51 4.80
C LEU A 517 -26.02 -14.09 4.05
N MET A 518 -26.26 -14.75 2.92
CA MET A 518 -25.18 -15.28 2.08
C MET A 518 -24.61 -14.23 1.13
N ARG A 519 -25.23 -13.06 0.97
CA ARG A 519 -24.84 -12.06 -0.05
C ARG A 519 -23.46 -11.45 0.22
N PHE A 520 -23.10 -11.26 1.48
CA PHE A 520 -21.88 -10.59 1.90
C PHE A 520 -21.00 -11.52 2.75
N SER A 521 -19.73 -11.16 2.91
CA SER A 521 -18.71 -11.95 3.61
C SER A 521 -17.99 -11.20 4.73
N ASP A 522 -18.25 -9.92 4.89
CA ASP A 522 -17.74 -9.03 5.95
C ASP A 522 -18.76 -8.85 7.07
N ASN A 523 -18.26 -8.64 8.29
CA ASN A 523 -19.11 -8.60 9.48
C ASN A 523 -20.09 -7.43 9.47
N MET A 524 -19.69 -6.26 8.94
CA MET A 524 -20.53 -5.06 8.95
C MET A 524 -21.82 -5.27 8.15
N ARG A 525 -21.70 -5.75 6.90
CA ARG A 525 -22.86 -6.01 6.04
C ARG A 525 -23.65 -7.24 6.48
N ILE A 526 -23.02 -8.20 7.15
CA ILE A 526 -23.74 -9.32 7.78
C ILE A 526 -24.61 -8.81 8.94
N LEU A 527 -24.07 -7.95 9.82
CA LEU A 527 -24.84 -7.33 10.91
C LEU A 527 -25.98 -6.44 10.37
N GLU A 528 -25.73 -5.65 9.32
CA GLU A 528 -26.78 -4.91 8.61
C GLU A 528 -27.88 -5.83 8.06
N THR A 529 -27.50 -6.96 7.46
CA THR A 529 -28.48 -7.91 6.94
C THR A 529 -29.30 -8.55 8.07
N LEU A 530 -28.69 -8.84 9.22
CA LEU A 530 -29.40 -9.36 10.40
C LEU A 530 -30.39 -8.34 10.98
N GLU A 531 -30.05 -7.05 10.95
CA GLU A 531 -30.97 -5.94 11.29
C GLU A 531 -32.11 -5.84 10.27
N GLU A 532 -31.81 -5.79 8.97
CA GLU A 532 -32.80 -5.67 7.89
C GLU A 532 -33.78 -6.85 7.82
N THR A 533 -33.42 -8.00 8.40
CA THR A 533 -34.23 -9.23 8.40
C THR A 533 -34.88 -9.54 9.75
N ASP A 534 -34.87 -8.55 10.67
CA ASP A 534 -35.49 -8.62 12.00
C ASP A 534 -34.96 -9.77 12.89
N HIS A 535 -33.75 -10.28 12.64
CA HIS A 535 -33.09 -11.26 13.51
C HIS A 535 -32.31 -10.62 14.64
N LEU A 536 -31.85 -9.38 14.46
CA LEU A 536 -31.26 -8.53 15.50
C LEU A 536 -32.08 -7.24 15.64
N GLU A 537 -32.33 -6.83 16.87
CA GLU A 537 -32.90 -5.51 17.15
C GLU A 537 -31.93 -4.41 16.70
N ALA A 538 -32.46 -3.30 16.17
CA ALA A 538 -31.65 -2.21 15.61
C ALA A 538 -30.62 -1.65 16.61
N ASP A 539 -31.00 -1.51 17.88
CA ASP A 539 -30.11 -1.02 18.94
C ASP A 539 -28.95 -2.00 19.21
N GLU A 540 -29.21 -3.31 19.17
CA GLU A 540 -28.18 -4.34 19.37
C GLU A 540 -27.24 -4.41 18.17
N ALA A 541 -27.78 -4.41 16.95
CA ALA A 541 -26.98 -4.39 15.72
C ALA A 541 -26.08 -3.14 15.65
N GLN A 542 -26.62 -1.97 16.00
CA GLN A 542 -25.84 -0.73 16.07
C GLN A 542 -24.72 -0.81 17.11
N ALA A 543 -25.02 -1.29 18.33
CA ALA A 543 -24.02 -1.43 19.37
C ALA A 543 -22.87 -2.39 18.98
N LEU A 544 -23.18 -3.49 18.30
CA LEU A 544 -22.19 -4.43 17.79
C LEU A 544 -21.33 -3.82 16.67
N ARG A 545 -21.94 -3.09 15.73
CA ARG A 545 -21.22 -2.36 14.68
C ARG A 545 -20.26 -1.32 15.27
N ASP A 546 -20.72 -0.52 16.23
CA ASP A 546 -19.89 0.50 16.87
C ASP A 546 -18.75 -0.13 17.67
N ALA A 547 -19.01 -1.22 18.39
CA ALA A 547 -17.99 -1.95 19.11
C ALA A 547 -16.94 -2.56 18.17
N TYR A 548 -17.36 -3.11 17.04
CA TYR A 548 -16.49 -3.65 16.01
C TYR A 548 -15.58 -2.56 15.41
N LEU A 549 -16.16 -1.41 15.05
CA LEU A 549 -15.41 -0.27 14.50
C LEU A 549 -14.42 0.32 15.50
N ALA A 550 -14.81 0.48 16.76
CA ALA A 550 -13.95 1.00 17.81
C ALA A 550 -12.73 0.09 18.05
N ALA A 551 -12.95 -1.23 18.18
CA ALA A 551 -11.89 -2.19 18.41
C ALA A 551 -10.92 -2.28 17.21
N ARG A 552 -11.48 -2.22 15.99
CA ARG A 552 -10.69 -2.18 14.76
C ARG A 552 -9.87 -0.90 14.64
N SER A 553 -10.42 0.23 15.07
CA SER A 553 -9.74 1.54 15.09
C SER A 553 -8.52 1.49 15.96
N ALA A 554 -8.68 0.97 17.18
CA ALA A 554 -7.60 0.85 18.14
C ALA A 554 -6.52 -0.10 17.64
N ASN A 555 -6.89 -1.20 16.95
CA ASN A 555 -5.94 -2.13 16.35
C ASN A 555 -5.15 -1.51 15.18
N HIS A 556 -5.77 -0.70 14.32
CA HIS A 556 -5.04 0.03 13.28
C HIS A 556 -4.09 1.08 13.86
N ARG A 557 -4.56 1.86 14.85
CA ARG A 557 -3.72 2.83 15.55
C ARG A 557 -2.53 2.17 16.23
N ALA A 558 -2.76 1.07 16.94
CA ALA A 558 -1.69 0.28 17.57
C ALA A 558 -0.66 -0.21 16.53
N ALA A 559 -1.09 -0.59 15.32
CA ALA A 559 -0.17 -0.95 14.25
C ALA A 559 0.69 0.25 13.78
N LEU A 560 0.11 1.44 13.68
CA LEU A 560 0.82 2.68 13.29
C LEU A 560 1.75 3.20 14.39
N THR A 561 1.41 3.00 15.67
CA THR A 561 2.24 3.36 16.83
C THR A 561 3.20 2.26 17.28
N ARG A 562 3.10 1.05 16.70
CA ARG A 562 3.82 -0.17 17.09
C ARG A 562 3.56 -0.64 18.52
N GLU A 563 2.41 -0.27 19.05
CA GLU A 563 1.96 -0.74 20.34
C GLU A 563 1.30 -2.12 20.21
N SER A 564 1.22 -2.85 21.31
CA SER A 564 0.42 -4.08 21.35
C SER A 564 -1.05 -3.73 21.11
N ALA A 565 -1.78 -4.54 20.34
CA ALA A 565 -3.22 -4.37 20.07
C ALA A 565 -4.09 -4.66 21.31
N ARG A 566 -3.91 -3.85 22.36
CA ARG A 566 -4.62 -3.92 23.63
C ARG A 566 -5.51 -2.70 23.81
N GLY A 567 -6.71 -2.93 24.31
CA GLY A 567 -7.65 -1.87 24.70
C GLY A 567 -7.63 -1.67 26.21
N ASP A 568 -7.93 -0.44 26.63
CA ASP A 568 -8.24 -0.13 28.02
C ASP A 568 -9.63 -0.69 28.38
N VAL A 569 -9.74 -1.38 29.51
CA VAL A 569 -10.97 -2.07 29.90
C VAL A 569 -12.11 -1.09 30.20
N GLU A 570 -11.83 0.06 30.80
CA GLU A 570 -12.88 1.03 31.16
C GLU A 570 -13.32 1.84 29.93
N ALA A 571 -12.40 2.24 29.06
CA ALA A 571 -12.72 2.93 27.82
C ALA A 571 -13.59 2.08 26.86
N PHE A 572 -13.39 0.76 26.85
CA PHE A 572 -14.14 -0.17 26.00
C PHE A 572 -15.29 -0.88 26.72
N LYS A 573 -15.61 -0.49 27.95
CA LYS A 573 -16.55 -1.22 28.82
C LYS A 573 -17.92 -1.46 28.17
N ASP A 574 -18.52 -0.42 27.61
CA ASP A 574 -19.85 -0.53 26.98
C ASP A 574 -19.80 -1.37 25.70
N HIS A 575 -18.78 -1.17 24.86
CA HIS A 575 -18.55 -1.96 23.65
C HIS A 575 -18.36 -3.45 23.98
N ARG A 576 -17.54 -3.78 24.98
CA ARG A 576 -17.30 -5.16 25.41
C ARG A 576 -18.55 -5.78 25.98
N ARG A 577 -19.31 -5.04 26.79
CA ARG A 577 -20.56 -5.52 27.37
C ARG A 577 -21.56 -5.88 26.28
N ALA A 578 -21.75 -5.01 25.27
CA ALA A 578 -22.64 -5.31 24.14
C ALA A 578 -22.27 -6.62 23.44
N ILE A 579 -20.97 -6.82 23.16
CA ILE A 579 -20.49 -8.06 22.52
C ILE A 579 -20.70 -9.28 23.42
N ILE A 580 -20.40 -9.17 24.72
CA ILE A 580 -20.54 -10.27 25.68
C ILE A 580 -22.01 -10.65 25.87
N ASP A 581 -22.91 -9.66 25.94
CA ASP A 581 -24.32 -9.87 26.12
C ASP A 581 -24.93 -10.53 24.87
N ALA A 582 -24.56 -10.07 23.67
CA ALA A 582 -24.94 -10.71 22.40
C ALA A 582 -24.39 -12.14 22.30
N TRP A 583 -23.13 -12.36 22.69
CA TRP A 583 -22.53 -13.70 22.74
C TRP A 583 -23.32 -14.64 23.63
N LYS A 584 -23.68 -14.20 24.84
CA LYS A 584 -24.51 -15.00 25.76
C LYS A 584 -25.90 -15.27 25.19
N ALA A 585 -26.56 -14.27 24.63
CA ALA A 585 -27.91 -14.44 24.09
C ALA A 585 -27.96 -15.45 22.94
N TRP A 586 -26.98 -15.41 22.03
CA TRP A 586 -27.00 -16.21 20.80
C TRP A 586 -26.31 -17.57 20.95
N LEU A 587 -25.19 -17.62 21.65
CA LEU A 587 -24.28 -18.76 21.67
C LEU A 587 -24.27 -19.50 23.01
N GLU A 588 -24.61 -18.83 24.12
CA GLU A 588 -24.69 -19.44 25.46
C GLU A 588 -25.98 -19.06 26.22
N PRO A 589 -27.18 -19.26 25.63
CA PRO A 589 -28.41 -18.86 26.29
C PRO A 589 -28.60 -19.66 27.58
N GLU A 590 -29.02 -18.99 28.65
CA GLU A 590 -29.36 -19.66 29.91
C GLU A 590 -30.45 -20.72 29.62
N GLN A 591 -30.15 -21.99 29.92
CA GLN A 591 -31.11 -23.08 29.80
C GLN A 591 -32.29 -22.78 30.74
N GLY A 592 -33.44 -22.45 30.16
CA GLY A 592 -34.71 -22.24 30.86
C GLY A 592 -35.32 -23.53 31.40
#